data_AF-A0A847GB98-F1
#
_entry.id   AF-A0A847GB98-F1
#
_cell.length_a   1.000
_cell.length_b   1.000
_cell.length_c   1.000
_cell.angle_alpha   90.00
_cell.angle_beta   90.00
_cell.angle_gamma   90.00
#
_symmetry.space_group_name_H-M   'P 1'
#
loop_
_entity.id
_entity.type
_entity.pdbx_description
1 polymer ?
#
loop_
_entity_poly.entity_id
_entity_poly.type
_entity_poly.pdbx_seq_one_letter_code
_entity_poly.pdbx_strand_id
1 'polypeptide(L)'
;MTRQIIAAALCAFALAVSAVAESYSIPPEKVDEQKVFWGKPGEFSKPAAVDYKAVVMATEEYKSIKHNKIESGTAKYWILISQASERAVKAIAAVGKDSEYDLIVAKGYLESLEIKVQPDDVTAKVLERLQKG
;
A
#
# COMPACT_ATOMS: atom_id res chain seq x y z
N MET A 1 38.07 45.44 -38.42
CA MET A 1 39.08 44.41 -38.15
C MET A 1 38.89 43.89 -36.73
N THR A 2 38.95 42.56 -36.55
CA THR A 2 39.16 41.79 -35.29
C THR A 2 38.10 41.92 -34.18
N ARG A 3 37.15 40.97 -34.08
CA ARG A 3 37.22 39.69 -33.34
C ARG A 3 37.36 39.88 -31.82
N GLN A 4 36.32 39.54 -31.05
CA GLN A 4 36.36 38.38 -30.14
C GLN A 4 35.02 38.19 -29.40
N ILE A 5 34.42 37.04 -29.68
CA ILE A 5 33.32 36.41 -28.95
C ILE A 5 33.94 35.85 -27.66
N ILE A 6 33.43 36.23 -26.48
CA ILE A 6 33.73 35.51 -25.23
C ILE A 6 32.40 35.06 -24.64
N ALA A 7 32.07 33.81 -24.94
CA ALA A 7 31.04 33.05 -24.26
C ALA A 7 31.57 32.64 -22.88
N ALA A 8 30.98 33.18 -21.81
CA ALA A 8 31.22 32.70 -20.46
C ALA A 8 30.16 31.63 -20.13
N ALA A 9 30.51 30.37 -20.33
CA ALA A 9 29.74 29.23 -19.87
C ALA A 9 29.81 29.16 -18.33
N LEU A 10 28.73 29.55 -17.65
CA LEU A 10 28.56 29.29 -16.22
C LEU A 10 28.12 27.83 -16.03
N CYS A 11 29.07 26.97 -15.66
CA CYS A 11 28.77 25.61 -15.22
C CYS A 11 28.02 25.64 -13.87
N ALA A 12 26.71 25.42 -13.91
CA ALA A 12 25.93 25.13 -12.72
C ALA A 12 26.26 23.70 -12.24
N PHE A 13 27.07 23.58 -11.19
CA PHE A 13 27.31 22.32 -10.50
C PHE A 13 26.07 22.00 -9.65
N ALA A 14 25.09 21.35 -10.25
CA ALA A 14 23.95 20.82 -9.51
C ALA A 14 24.47 19.68 -8.61
N LEU A 15 24.62 19.96 -7.31
CA LEU A 15 24.79 18.94 -6.29
C LEU A 15 23.51 18.09 -6.28
N ALA A 16 23.53 17.00 -7.05
CA ALA A 16 22.55 15.94 -6.92
C ALA A 16 22.71 15.35 -5.51
N VAL A 17 21.85 15.76 -4.58
CA VAL A 17 21.65 15.03 -3.33
C VAL A 17 21.10 13.67 -3.74
N SER A 18 21.97 12.67 -3.75
CA SER A 18 21.56 11.27 -3.82
C SER A 18 20.69 11.01 -2.59
N ALA A 19 19.37 11.02 -2.76
CA ALA A 19 18.47 10.50 -1.74
C ALA A 19 18.83 9.00 -1.58
N VAL A 20 19.64 8.69 -0.56
CA VAL A 20 19.86 7.31 -0.15
C VAL A 20 18.50 6.78 0.28
N ALA A 21 17.93 5.88 -0.53
CA ALA A 21 16.73 5.17 -0.16
C ALA A 21 17.07 4.32 1.07
N GLU A 22 16.55 4.69 2.24
CA GLU A 22 16.60 3.83 3.42
C GLU A 22 15.82 2.56 3.11
N SER A 23 16.49 1.41 3.23
CA SER A 23 15.87 0.09 3.07
C SER A 23 15.57 -0.48 4.45
N TYR A 24 14.38 -1.03 4.61
CA TYR A 24 13.84 -1.59 5.83
C TYR A 24 13.53 -3.07 5.64
N SER A 25 13.38 -3.80 6.75
CA SER A 25 12.95 -5.19 6.75
C SER A 25 12.15 -5.53 8.00
N ILE A 26 11.20 -6.44 7.86
CA ILE A 26 10.54 -7.10 8.97
C ILE A 26 11.30 -8.41 9.23
N PRO A 27 11.76 -8.66 10.48
CA PRO A 27 12.38 -9.93 10.83
C PRO A 27 11.45 -11.12 10.50
N PRO A 28 11.93 -12.21 9.86
CA PRO A 28 11.08 -13.31 9.40
C PRO A 28 10.17 -13.88 10.49
N GLU A 29 10.66 -13.98 11.72
CA GLU A 29 9.93 -14.47 12.89
C GLU A 29 8.82 -13.52 13.38
N LYS A 30 8.84 -12.26 12.93
CA LYS A 30 7.83 -11.24 13.24
C LYS A 30 6.84 -11.03 12.09
N VAL A 31 7.02 -11.69 10.95
CA VAL A 31 6.11 -11.55 9.79
C VAL A 31 4.77 -12.20 10.10
N ASP A 32 3.73 -11.37 10.20
CA ASP A 32 2.33 -11.76 10.16
C ASP A 32 1.80 -11.62 8.72
N GLU A 33 1.72 -12.75 8.01
CA GLU A 33 1.25 -12.79 6.62
C GLU A 33 -0.19 -12.26 6.46
N GLN A 34 -1.02 -12.31 7.51
CA GLN A 34 -2.39 -11.79 7.47
C GLN A 34 -2.44 -10.26 7.44
N LYS A 35 -1.31 -9.59 7.73
CA LYS A 35 -1.15 -8.13 7.69
C LYS A 35 -0.33 -7.65 6.52
N VAL A 36 0.14 -8.53 5.64
CA VAL A 36 0.90 -8.20 4.42
C VAL A 36 0.02 -8.48 3.20
N PHE A 37 -0.28 -7.45 2.42
CA PHE A 37 -1.22 -7.55 1.30
C PHE A 37 -0.54 -7.45 -0.07
N TRP A 38 0.68 -6.92 -0.13
CA TRP A 38 1.46 -6.78 -1.35
C TRP A 38 2.94 -6.65 -1.01
N GLY A 39 3.82 -7.15 -1.89
CA GLY A 39 5.26 -6.92 -1.77
C GLY A 39 6.03 -7.95 -0.95
N LYS A 40 7.27 -7.63 -0.60
CA LYS A 40 8.17 -8.51 0.17
C LYS A 40 8.54 -7.86 1.51
N PRO A 41 8.14 -8.42 2.67
CA PRO A 41 8.42 -7.80 3.97
C PRO A 41 9.90 -7.89 4.37
N GLY A 42 10.70 -8.75 3.74
CA GLY A 42 12.12 -8.93 4.06
C GLY A 42 13.04 -7.82 3.55
N GLU A 43 12.58 -6.99 2.60
CA GLU A 43 13.32 -5.83 2.09
C GLU A 43 12.35 -4.88 1.37
N PHE A 44 12.23 -3.64 1.85
CA PHE A 44 11.34 -2.63 1.28
C PHE A 44 11.85 -1.21 1.57
N SER A 45 11.56 -0.27 0.68
CA SER A 45 11.95 1.15 0.77
C SER A 45 10.77 2.10 0.69
N LYS A 46 9.65 1.68 0.07
CA LYS A 46 8.45 2.50 -0.12
C LYS A 46 7.22 1.77 0.43
N PRO A 47 7.11 1.61 1.76
CA PRO A 47 5.95 0.96 2.35
C PRO A 47 4.73 1.86 2.29
N ALA A 48 3.57 1.23 2.12
CA ALA A 48 2.26 1.84 2.33
C ALA A 48 1.44 1.05 3.34
N ALA A 49 0.46 1.73 3.92
CA ALA A 49 -0.47 1.21 4.90
C ALA A 49 -1.91 1.33 4.40
N VAL A 50 -2.73 0.33 4.72
CA VAL A 50 -4.16 0.33 4.38
C VAL A 50 -5.01 -0.03 5.59
N ASP A 51 -6.12 0.68 5.79
CA ASP A 51 -7.19 0.25 6.69
C ASP A 51 -7.96 -0.90 6.04
N TYR A 52 -7.46 -2.12 6.21
CA TYR A 52 -8.05 -3.32 5.65
C TYR A 52 -9.52 -3.51 6.03
N LYS A 53 -9.89 -3.17 7.28
CA LYS A 53 -11.27 -3.30 7.75
C LYS A 53 -12.19 -2.35 6.98
N ALA A 54 -11.80 -1.10 6.79
CA ALA A 54 -12.57 -0.14 6.00
C ALA A 54 -12.76 -0.63 4.56
N VAL A 55 -11.72 -1.20 3.95
CA VAL A 55 -11.76 -1.77 2.59
C VAL A 55 -12.73 -2.95 2.52
N VAL A 56 -12.66 -3.92 3.44
CA VAL A 56 -13.58 -5.06 3.49
C VAL A 56 -15.03 -4.61 3.67
N MET A 57 -15.27 -3.66 4.57
CA MET A 57 -16.61 -3.13 4.85
C MET A 57 -17.22 -2.37 3.66
N ALA A 58 -16.38 -1.86 2.75
CA ALA A 58 -16.82 -1.15 1.56
C ALA A 58 -17.24 -2.08 0.42
N THR A 59 -16.94 -3.38 0.48
CA THR A 59 -17.33 -4.35 -0.55
C THR A 59 -18.84 -4.60 -0.57
N GLU A 60 -19.38 -4.92 -1.75
CA GLU A 60 -20.81 -5.24 -1.91
C GLU A 60 -21.19 -6.52 -1.17
N GLU A 61 -20.29 -7.50 -1.11
CA GLU A 61 -20.49 -8.74 -0.36
C GLU A 61 -20.70 -8.46 1.12
N TYR A 62 -19.86 -7.62 1.73
CA TYR A 62 -20.02 -7.24 3.14
C TYR A 62 -21.29 -6.41 3.36
N LYS A 63 -21.57 -5.42 2.50
CA LYS A 63 -22.80 -4.61 2.57
C LYS A 63 -24.06 -5.48 2.49
N SER A 64 -24.03 -6.53 1.65
CA SER A 64 -25.16 -7.45 1.46
C SER A 64 -25.50 -8.24 2.73
N ILE A 65 -24.54 -8.49 3.63
CA ILE A 65 -24.78 -9.16 4.91
C ILE A 65 -25.76 -8.34 5.75
N LYS A 66 -25.49 -7.04 5.90
CA LYS A 66 -26.35 -6.13 6.66
C LYS A 66 -27.68 -5.90 5.96
N HIS A 67 -27.65 -5.65 4.64
CA HIS A 67 -28.86 -5.43 3.85
C HIS A 67 -29.84 -6.60 3.94
N ASN A 68 -29.33 -7.83 3.84
CA ASN A 68 -30.14 -9.05 3.84
C ASN A 68 -30.29 -9.68 5.23
N LYS A 69 -29.81 -9.02 6.29
CA LYS A 69 -29.84 -9.48 7.69
C LYS A 69 -29.32 -10.92 7.85
N ILE A 70 -28.20 -11.23 7.19
CA ILE A 70 -27.62 -12.58 7.22
C ILE A 70 -26.97 -12.80 8.59
N GLU A 71 -27.43 -13.82 9.31
CA GLU A 71 -26.97 -14.13 10.66
C GLU A 71 -25.53 -14.64 10.68
N SER A 72 -24.75 -14.10 11.62
CA SER A 72 -23.42 -14.60 11.97
C SER A 72 -23.53 -16.03 12.50
N GLY A 73 -22.77 -16.96 11.93
CA GLY A 73 -22.82 -18.39 12.26
C GLY A 73 -23.42 -19.26 11.16
N THR A 74 -24.05 -18.66 10.16
CA THR A 74 -24.52 -19.38 8.96
C THR A 74 -23.39 -19.61 7.96
N ALA A 75 -23.47 -20.69 7.16
CA ALA A 75 -22.53 -20.91 6.06
C ALA A 75 -22.52 -19.74 5.06
N LYS A 76 -23.70 -19.16 4.78
CA LYS A 76 -23.85 -18.01 3.88
C LYS A 76 -23.08 -16.79 4.37
N TYR A 77 -23.09 -16.52 5.68
CA TYR A 77 -22.32 -15.44 6.28
C TYR A 77 -20.82 -15.61 6.00
N TRP A 78 -20.28 -16.80 6.28
CA TRP A 78 -18.85 -17.07 6.10
C TRP A 78 -18.42 -17.01 4.64
N ILE A 79 -19.27 -17.45 3.71
CA ILE A 79 -19.03 -17.30 2.26
C ILE A 79 -18.90 -15.81 1.89
N LEU A 80 -19.84 -14.96 2.33
CA LEU A 80 -19.80 -13.54 1.99
C LEU A 80 -18.61 -12.82 2.62
N ILE A 81 -18.22 -13.17 3.85
CA ILE A 81 -17.02 -12.62 4.50
C ILE A 81 -15.76 -13.04 3.73
N SER A 82 -15.66 -14.29 3.28
CA SER A 82 -14.54 -14.76 2.46
C SER A 82 -14.46 -13.97 1.15
N GLN A 83 -15.58 -13.84 0.44
CA GLN A 83 -15.64 -13.10 -0.83
C GLN A 83 -15.29 -11.62 -0.65
N ALA A 84 -15.80 -10.97 0.40
CA ALA A 84 -15.48 -9.59 0.75
C ALA A 84 -13.96 -9.43 1.01
N SER A 85 -13.37 -10.35 1.76
CA SER A 85 -11.94 -10.35 2.09
C SER A 85 -11.09 -10.55 0.84
N GLU A 86 -11.43 -11.53 -0.01
CA GLU A 86 -10.74 -11.78 -1.28
C GLU A 86 -10.81 -10.58 -2.22
N ARG A 87 -11.98 -9.94 -2.34
CA ARG A 87 -12.15 -8.74 -3.16
C ARG A 87 -11.29 -7.59 -2.64
N ALA A 88 -11.27 -7.38 -1.33
CA ALA A 88 -10.42 -6.37 -0.69
C ALA A 88 -8.93 -6.61 -0.97
N VAL A 89 -8.43 -7.84 -0.76
CA VAL A 89 -7.02 -8.19 -1.02
C VAL A 89 -6.66 -7.99 -2.50
N LYS A 90 -7.53 -8.39 -3.43
CA LYS A 90 -7.31 -8.17 -4.87
C LYS A 90 -7.24 -6.68 -5.22
N ALA A 91 -8.09 -5.84 -4.63
CA ALA A 91 -8.05 -4.40 -4.86
C ALA A 91 -6.78 -3.76 -4.29
N ILE A 92 -6.33 -4.18 -3.10
CA ILE A 92 -5.08 -3.72 -2.50
C ILE A 92 -3.89 -4.12 -3.38
N ALA A 93 -3.84 -5.38 -3.81
CA ALA A 93 -2.78 -5.89 -4.69
C ALA A 93 -2.75 -5.16 -6.05
N ALA A 94 -3.92 -4.79 -6.60
CA ALA A 94 -3.99 -3.99 -7.82
C ALA A 94 -3.39 -2.60 -7.61
N VAL A 95 -3.69 -1.93 -6.49
CA VAL A 95 -3.06 -0.64 -6.15
C VAL A 95 -1.54 -0.81 -6.00
N GLY A 96 -1.08 -1.87 -5.31
CA GLY A 96 0.34 -2.17 -5.19
C GLY A 96 1.02 -2.34 -6.55
N LYS A 97 0.43 -3.16 -7.42
CA LYS A 97 0.91 -3.38 -8.79
C LYS A 97 0.97 -2.12 -9.65
N ASP A 98 -0.01 -1.24 -9.51
CA ASP A 98 -0.15 -0.02 -10.32
C ASP A 98 0.57 1.19 -9.68
N SER A 99 1.37 0.98 -8.63
CA SER A 99 2.03 2.03 -7.85
C SER A 99 3.54 1.79 -7.71
N GLU A 100 4.22 2.71 -7.02
CA GLU A 100 5.62 2.59 -6.65
C GLU A 100 5.86 1.88 -5.31
N TYR A 101 4.81 1.45 -4.62
CA TYR A 101 4.93 0.81 -3.31
C TYR A 101 5.43 -0.64 -3.46
N ASP A 102 6.50 -0.95 -2.75
CA ASP A 102 7.13 -2.28 -2.73
C ASP A 102 6.66 -3.15 -1.56
N LEU A 103 5.87 -2.58 -0.65
CA LEU A 103 5.18 -3.26 0.43
C LEU A 103 3.87 -2.54 0.76
N ILE A 104 2.75 -3.28 0.89
CA ILE A 104 1.51 -2.75 1.47
C ILE A 104 1.11 -3.63 2.64
N VAL A 105 0.90 -3.00 3.80
CA VAL A 105 0.53 -3.69 5.04
C VAL A 105 -0.70 -3.09 5.71
N ALA A 106 -1.24 -3.80 6.70
CA ALA A 106 -2.27 -3.26 7.57
C ALA A 106 -1.78 -2.01 8.32
N LYS A 107 -2.63 -0.99 8.41
CA LYS A 107 -2.36 0.23 9.17
C LYS A 107 -1.99 -0.10 10.62
N GLY A 108 -0.91 0.53 11.12
CA GLY A 108 -0.35 0.31 12.45
C GLY A 108 0.56 -0.91 12.59
N TYR A 109 0.70 -1.76 11.56
CA TYR A 109 1.51 -2.96 11.67
C TYR A 109 3.01 -2.68 11.83
N LEU A 110 3.60 -1.82 10.98
CA LEU A 110 5.03 -1.48 11.10
C LEU A 110 5.36 -0.79 12.43
N GLU A 111 4.44 0.06 12.90
CA GLU A 111 4.55 0.72 14.21
C GLU A 111 4.52 -0.30 15.36
N SER A 112 3.64 -1.31 15.29
CA SER A 112 3.60 -2.39 16.30
C SER A 112 4.87 -3.24 16.37
N LEU A 113 5.70 -3.17 15.32
CA LEU A 113 7.01 -3.84 15.25
C LEU A 113 8.18 -2.89 15.58
N GLU A 114 7.89 -1.66 15.98
CA GLU A 114 8.87 -0.60 16.28
C GLU A 114 9.76 -0.21 15.08
N ILE A 115 9.31 -0.50 13.85
CA ILE A 115 9.99 -0.10 12.62
C ILE A 115 9.70 1.37 12.38
N LYS A 116 10.74 2.21 12.47
CA LYS A 116 10.65 3.67 12.35
C LYS A 116 10.52 4.12 10.90
N VAL A 117 9.37 3.83 10.29
CA VAL A 117 8.98 4.31 8.96
C VAL A 117 7.55 4.84 9.01
N GLN A 118 7.27 5.90 8.26
CA GLN A 118 5.92 6.44 8.13
C GLN A 118 5.36 6.02 6.77
N PRO A 119 4.61 4.91 6.70
CA PRO A 119 4.05 4.45 5.43
C PRO A 119 2.93 5.37 4.95
N ASP A 120 2.86 5.60 3.64
CA ASP A 120 1.74 6.34 3.03
C ASP A 120 0.41 5.60 3.26
N ASP A 121 -0.65 6.34 3.57
CA ASP A 121 -2.00 5.76 3.66
C ASP A 121 -2.64 5.65 2.26
N VAL A 122 -2.84 4.42 1.79
CA VAL A 122 -3.43 4.14 0.48
C VAL A 122 -4.91 3.77 0.54
N THR A 123 -5.56 3.88 1.70
CA THR A 123 -6.95 3.46 1.91
C THR A 123 -7.90 4.09 0.89
N ALA A 124 -7.79 5.40 0.66
CA ALA A 124 -8.63 6.10 -0.32
C ALA A 124 -8.42 5.57 -1.75
N LYS A 125 -7.16 5.37 -2.16
CA LYS A 125 -6.82 4.83 -3.49
C LYS A 125 -7.41 3.42 -3.69
N VAL A 126 -7.37 2.58 -2.65
CA VAL A 126 -7.96 1.23 -2.69
C VAL A 126 -9.49 1.29 -2.75
N LEU A 127 -10.13 2.17 -1.99
CA LEU A 127 -11.58 2.35 -2.03
C LEU A 127 -12.07 2.83 -3.40
N GLU A 128 -11.34 3.76 -4.03
CA GLU A 128 -11.60 4.17 -5.42
C GLU A 128 -11.43 3.00 -6.40
N ARG A 129 -10.40 2.17 -6.21
CA ARG A 129 -10.16 0.99 -7.07
C ARG A 129 -11.29 -0.03 -6.95
N LEU A 130 -11.79 -0.27 -5.73
CA LEU A 130 -12.92 -1.16 -5.45
C LEU A 130 -14.20 -0.75 -6.18
N GLN A 131 -14.43 0.54 -6.40
CA GLN A 131 -15.63 1.02 -7.12
C GLN A 131 -15.52 0.83 -8.64
N LYS A 132 -14.31 0.65 -9.17
CA LYS A 132 -14.02 0.54 -10.61
C LYS A 132 -13.92 -0.91 -11.12
N GLY A 133 -14.00 -1.91 -10.23
CA GLY A 133 -13.85 -3.33 -10.56
C GLY A 133 -14.93 -4.20 -9.96
#